data_AF-A0A519CTL1-F1
#
_entry.id   AF-A0A519CTL1-F1
#
_cell.length_a   1.000
_cell.length_b   1.000
_cell.length_c   1.000
_cell.angle_alpha   90.00
_cell.angle_beta   90.00
_cell.angle_gamma   90.00
#
_symmetry.space_group_name_H-M   'P 1'
#
loop_
_entity.id
_entity.type
_entity.pdbx_description
1 polymer ?
#
loop_
_entity_poly.entity_id
_entity_poly.type
_entity_poly.pdbx_seq_one_letter_code
_entity_poly.pdbx_strand_id
1 'polypeptide(L)'
;MAPTGQVDLVVIGCPQASLEEIRITASAVRAHAEFGAKIPDRRLWVFTSGENYQLALADGSIAILEEAGALILQDTCPEVTPYNRQHYNHLLTNSLKAEHYLTSNVLHMLSIPN
;
A
#
# COMPACT_ATOMS: atom_id res chain seq x y z
N MET A 1 -5.42 -19.92 -5.19
CA MET A 1 -4.39 -20.29 -4.21
C MET A 1 -3.82 -19.00 -3.65
N ALA A 2 -3.95 -18.77 -2.35
CA ALA A 2 -3.30 -17.62 -1.72
C ALA A 2 -1.78 -17.89 -1.72
N PRO A 3 -0.95 -16.85 -1.88
CA PRO A 3 0.49 -17.02 -1.87
C PRO A 3 0.99 -17.54 -0.53
N THR A 4 1.96 -18.44 -0.56
CA THR A 4 2.59 -19.01 0.65
C THR A 4 3.91 -18.31 1.03
N GLY A 5 4.34 -17.29 0.28
CA GLY A 5 5.55 -16.51 0.55
C GLY A 5 5.29 -15.36 1.54
N GLN A 6 6.30 -15.03 2.35
CA GLN A 6 6.25 -13.87 3.23
C GLN A 6 6.24 -12.59 2.38
N VAL A 7 5.22 -11.76 2.56
CA VAL A 7 5.12 -10.45 1.91
C VAL A 7 5.95 -9.45 2.70
N ASP A 8 6.88 -8.77 2.04
CA ASP A 8 7.76 -7.80 2.69
C ASP A 8 7.15 -6.41 2.74
N LEU A 9 6.35 -6.03 1.73
CA LEU A 9 5.67 -4.73 1.68
C LEU A 9 4.44 -4.80 0.75
N VAL A 10 3.34 -4.22 1.20
CA VAL A 10 2.10 -4.00 0.42
C VAL A 10 2.05 -2.55 -0.03
N VAL A 11 1.78 -2.31 -1.30
CA VAL A 11 1.69 -0.98 -1.91
C VAL A 11 0.32 -0.78 -2.57
N ILE A 12 -0.45 0.17 -2.07
CA ILE A 12 -1.73 0.62 -2.64
C ILE A 12 -1.51 1.93 -3.38
N GLY A 13 -2.07 2.04 -4.60
CA GLY A 13 -2.09 3.29 -5.35
C GLY A 13 -0.92 3.51 -6.30
N CYS A 14 -0.66 2.61 -7.24
CA CYS A 14 0.33 2.84 -8.30
C CYS A 14 -0.39 3.22 -9.63
N PRO A 15 -0.42 4.50 -10.05
CA PRO A 15 0.45 5.61 -9.60
C PRO A 15 -0.06 6.43 -8.40
N GLN A 16 -1.37 6.52 -8.17
CA GLN A 16 -1.97 7.17 -6.99
C GLN A 16 -3.30 6.48 -6.66
N ALA A 17 -3.55 6.20 -5.39
CA ALA A 17 -4.82 5.68 -4.90
C ALA A 17 -5.89 6.75 -5.00
N SER A 18 -7.05 6.35 -5.52
CA SER A 18 -8.29 7.12 -5.44
C SER A 18 -8.77 7.23 -3.99
N LEU A 19 -9.65 8.19 -3.72
CA LEU A 19 -10.31 8.32 -2.42
C LEU A 19 -11.06 7.04 -2.00
N GLU A 20 -11.68 6.35 -2.96
CA GLU A 20 -12.40 5.10 -2.70
C GLU A 20 -11.44 3.99 -2.27
N GLU A 21 -10.31 3.82 -2.96
CA GLU A 21 -9.28 2.84 -2.57
C GLU A 21 -8.72 3.13 -1.18
N ILE A 22 -8.53 4.41 -0.82
CA ILE A 22 -8.09 4.81 0.52
C ILE A 22 -9.12 4.38 1.57
N ARG A 23 -10.41 4.64 1.33
CA ARG A 23 -11.50 4.29 2.26
C ARG A 23 -11.65 2.78 2.43
N ILE A 24 -11.55 2.03 1.33
CA ILE A 24 -11.59 0.55 1.36
C ILE A 24 -10.41 0.03 2.17
N THR A 25 -9.21 0.54 1.90
CA THR A 25 -7.99 0.16 2.64
C THR A 25 -8.13 0.49 4.13
N ALA A 26 -8.60 1.69 4.47
CA ALA A 26 -8.82 2.11 5.85
C ALA A 26 -9.86 1.23 6.57
N SER A 27 -10.94 0.87 5.89
CA SER A 27 -11.98 -0.01 6.44
C SER A 27 -11.44 -1.42 6.71
N ALA A 28 -10.67 -1.99 5.79
CA ALA A 28 -10.03 -3.29 5.98
C ALA A 28 -9.01 -3.24 7.14
N VAL A 29 -8.17 -2.21 7.18
CA VAL A 29 -7.19 -2.00 8.25
C VAL A 29 -7.86 -1.84 9.61
N ARG A 30 -8.95 -1.06 9.69
CA ARG A 30 -9.73 -0.87 10.92
C ARG A 30 -10.27 -2.21 11.43
N ALA A 31 -10.88 -3.01 10.56
CA ALA A 31 -11.43 -4.31 10.94
C ALA A 31 -10.37 -5.23 11.56
N HIS A 32 -9.11 -5.17 11.09
CA HIS A 32 -8.01 -5.90 11.72
C HIS A 32 -7.52 -5.26 13.03
N ALA A 33 -7.44 -3.92 13.07
CA ALA A 33 -7.00 -3.18 14.24
C ALA A 33 -7.94 -3.33 15.45
N GLU A 34 -9.24 -3.56 15.23
CA GLU A 34 -10.22 -3.86 16.28
C GLU A 34 -9.87 -5.13 17.08
N PHE A 35 -9.15 -6.07 16.48
CA PHE A 35 -8.62 -7.27 17.15
C PHE A 35 -7.21 -7.09 17.70
N GLY A 36 -6.72 -5.84 17.77
CA GLY A 36 -5.39 -5.48 18.27
C GLY A 36 -4.26 -5.65 17.26
N ALA A 37 -4.57 -5.95 16.00
CA ALA A 37 -3.54 -6.04 14.96
C ALA A 37 -2.96 -4.65 14.62
N LYS A 38 -1.66 -4.62 14.34
CA LYS A 38 -0.95 -3.44 13.82
C LYS A 38 -0.12 -3.87 12.62
N ILE A 39 0.14 -2.93 11.72
CA ILE A 39 1.03 -3.11 10.57
C ILE A 39 2.47 -3.01 11.08
N PRO A 40 3.23 -4.12 11.09
CA PRO A 40 4.63 -4.08 11.53
C PRO A 40 5.49 -3.37 10.49
N ASP A 41 6.58 -2.73 10.96
CA ASP A 41 7.64 -2.12 10.14
C ASP A 41 7.17 -1.22 8.99
N ARG A 42 5.98 -0.62 9.11
CA ARG A 42 5.35 0.21 8.06
C ARG A 42 5.26 -0.51 6.71
N ARG A 43 4.93 -1.80 6.71
CA ARG A 43 4.83 -2.65 5.51
C ARG A 43 3.54 -2.47 4.70
N LEU A 44 2.81 -1.39 4.89
CA LEU A 44 1.70 -0.98 4.03
C LEU A 44 1.93 0.46 3.61
N TRP A 45 2.16 0.70 2.32
CA TRP A 45 2.32 2.02 1.75
C TRP A 45 1.11 2.37 0.91
N VAL A 46 0.56 3.56 1.11
CA VAL A 46 -0.54 4.09 0.31
C VAL A 46 -0.06 5.36 -0.37
N PHE A 47 0.11 5.29 -1.68
CA PHE A 47 0.46 6.44 -2.50
C PHE A 47 -0.82 7.13 -2.94
N THR A 48 -0.90 8.45 -2.86
CA THR A 48 -2.10 9.20 -3.29
C THR A 48 -1.76 10.60 -3.77
N SER A 49 -2.73 11.29 -4.39
CA SER A 49 -2.61 12.71 -4.73
C SER A 49 -2.85 13.58 -3.51
N GLY A 50 -2.30 14.80 -3.52
CA GLY A 50 -2.61 15.80 -2.50
C GLY A 50 -4.12 16.06 -2.37
N GLU A 51 -4.86 16.08 -3.49
CA GLU A 51 -6.32 16.26 -3.49
C GLU A 51 -7.04 15.12 -2.75
N ASN A 52 -6.77 13.87 -3.11
CA ASN A 52 -7.39 12.71 -2.47
C ASN A 52 -6.97 12.58 -1.01
N TYR A 53 -5.73 12.94 -0.68
CA TYR A 53 -5.26 12.99 0.70
C TYR A 53 -6.09 13.98 1.53
N GLN A 54 -6.35 15.19 1.04
CA GLN A 54 -7.15 16.16 1.79
C GLN A 54 -8.59 15.67 2.02
N LEU A 55 -9.20 15.04 1.01
CA LEU A 55 -10.53 14.45 1.14
C LEU A 55 -10.55 13.30 2.16
N ALA A 56 -9.57 12.41 2.10
CA ALA A 56 -9.40 11.28 3.03
C ALA A 56 -8.99 11.73 4.44
N LEU A 57 -8.32 12.87 4.56
CA LEU A 57 -7.99 13.46 5.85
C LEU A 57 -9.26 14.02 6.49
N ALA A 58 -10.09 14.70 5.70
CA ALA A 58 -11.34 15.30 6.17
C ALA A 58 -12.37 14.27 6.66
N ASP A 59 -12.38 13.06 6.08
CA ASP A 59 -13.27 11.97 6.52
C ASP A 59 -12.63 11.01 7.55
N GLY A 60 -11.38 11.26 7.95
CA GLY A 60 -10.66 10.50 8.96
C GLY A 60 -9.99 9.21 8.48
N SER A 61 -10.06 8.89 7.18
CA SER A 61 -9.42 7.70 6.61
C SER A 61 -7.91 7.68 6.81
N ILE A 62 -7.25 8.83 6.71
CA ILE A 62 -5.79 8.95 6.93
C ILE A 62 -5.41 8.56 8.36
N ALA A 63 -6.14 9.06 9.36
CA ALA A 63 -5.85 8.79 10.76
C ALA A 63 -5.92 7.28 11.07
N ILE A 64 -6.93 6.58 10.54
CA ILE A 64 -7.07 5.12 10.70
C ILE A 64 -5.82 4.39 10.18
N LEU A 65 -5.35 4.76 8.99
CA LEU A 65 -4.23 4.11 8.34
C LEU A 65 -2.92 4.37 9.09
N GLU A 66 -2.65 5.62 9.48
CA GLU A 66 -1.45 5.99 10.21
C GLU A 66 -1.42 5.36 11.62
N GLU A 67 -2.55 5.38 12.34
CA GLU A 67 -2.66 4.74 13.67
C GLU A 67 -2.41 3.24 13.59
N ALA A 68 -2.81 2.59 12.50
CA ALA A 68 -2.54 1.18 12.28
C ALA A 68 -1.09 0.89 11.87
N GLY A 69 -0.30 1.91 11.54
CA GLY A 69 1.11 1.79 11.15
C GLY A 69 1.37 1.81 9.65
N ALA A 70 0.39 2.20 8.82
CA ALA A 70 0.61 2.41 7.40
C ALA A 70 1.44 3.69 7.14
N LEU A 71 2.12 3.74 5.99
CA LEU A 71 2.82 4.92 5.52
C LEU A 71 2.04 5.53 4.36
N ILE A 72 1.66 6.81 4.47
CA ILE A 72 0.98 7.55 3.40
C ILE A 72 1.99 8.42 2.67
N LEU A 73 2.00 8.32 1.34
CA LEU A 73 2.94 9.01 0.46
C LEU A 73 2.15 9.87 -0.52
N GLN A 74 2.25 11.19 -0.37
CA GLN A 74 1.52 12.17 -1.18
C GLN A 74 2.39 12.68 -2.32
N ASP A 75 1.82 12.79 -3.52
CA ASP A 75 2.43 13.42 -4.69
C ASP A 75 3.83 12.88 -5.07
N THR A 76 4.11 11.64 -4.66
CA THR A 76 5.31 10.89 -5.02
C THR A 76 4.92 9.70 -5.89
N CYS A 77 5.66 9.48 -6.99
CA CYS A 77 5.51 8.26 -7.77
C CYS A 77 6.37 7.14 -7.14
N PRO A 78 5.89 5.88 -7.05
CA PRO A 78 6.73 4.76 -6.63
C PRO A 78 8.00 4.59 -7.49
N GLU A 79 8.00 5.08 -8.73
CA GLU A 79 9.14 5.01 -9.68
C GLU A 79 10.38 5.81 -9.24
N VAL A 80 10.20 6.88 -8.43
CA VAL A 80 11.31 7.75 -7.97
C VAL A 80 11.69 7.53 -6.52
N THR A 81 11.03 6.59 -5.84
CA THR A 81 11.33 6.26 -4.44
C THR A 81 12.46 5.21 -4.41
N PRO A 82 13.63 5.49 -3.82
CA PRO A 82 14.71 4.51 -3.76
C PRO A 82 14.32 3.37 -2.82
N TYR A 83 13.73 2.30 -3.37
CA TYR A 83 13.51 1.07 -2.62
C TYR A 83 14.86 0.46 -2.21
N ASN A 84 15.07 0.27 -0.91
CA ASN A 84 16.21 -0.48 -0.43
C ASN A 84 16.01 -1.97 -0.77
N ARG A 85 16.57 -2.41 -1.89
CA ARG A 85 16.47 -3.79 -2.39
C ARG A 85 17.10 -4.84 -1.47
N GLN A 86 17.87 -4.45 -0.44
CA GLN A 86 18.35 -5.38 0.58
C GLN A 86 17.27 -5.73 1.62
N HIS A 87 16.19 -4.94 1.72
CA HIS A 87 15.17 -5.07 2.76
C HIS A 87 13.79 -5.55 2.27
N TYR A 88 13.45 -5.34 0.98
CA TYR A 88 12.13 -5.68 0.44
C TYR A 88 12.29 -6.53 -0.84
N ASN A 89 12.06 -7.84 -0.73
CA ASN A 89 12.24 -8.81 -1.82
C ASN A 89 10.90 -9.34 -2.40
N HIS A 90 9.80 -9.12 -1.68
CA HIS A 90 8.45 -9.55 -2.08
C HIS A 90 7.43 -8.41 -1.88
N LEU A 91 6.96 -7.81 -2.98
CA LEU A 91 5.99 -6.71 -2.96
C LEU A 91 4.62 -7.18 -3.46
N LEU A 92 3.55 -6.76 -2.78
CA LEU A 92 2.18 -6.85 -3.27
C LEU A 92 1.67 -5.49 -3.69
N THR A 93 0.92 -5.43 -4.77
CA THR A 93 0.26 -4.20 -5.20
C THR A 93 -1.03 -4.47 -5.94
N ASN A 94 -1.97 -3.54 -5.82
CA ASN A 94 -3.28 -3.58 -6.49
C ASN A 94 -3.23 -3.06 -7.95
N SER A 95 -2.04 -2.77 -8.50
CA SER A 95 -1.85 -2.20 -9.84
C SER A 95 -1.25 -3.20 -10.83
N LEU A 96 -1.94 -3.42 -11.95
CA LEU A 96 -1.42 -4.14 -13.13
C LEU A 96 -0.20 -3.46 -13.77
N LYS A 97 0.05 -2.16 -13.53
CA LYS A 97 1.21 -1.43 -14.09
C LYS A 97 2.53 -1.70 -13.36
N ALA A 98 2.49 -2.20 -12.13
CA ALA A 98 3.68 -2.64 -11.42
C ALA A 98 4.33 -3.86 -12.08
N GLU A 99 3.58 -4.61 -12.90
CA GLU A 99 4.08 -5.69 -13.74
C GLU A 99 5.11 -5.20 -14.76
N HIS A 100 4.95 -4.00 -15.33
CA HIS A 100 5.83 -3.53 -16.41
C HIS A 100 7.15 -2.94 -15.93
N TYR A 101 7.23 -2.49 -14.66
CA TYR A 101 8.46 -1.90 -14.08
C TYR A 101 9.27 -2.89 -13.23
N LEU A 102 8.64 -3.94 -12.69
CA LEU A 102 9.28 -4.92 -11.82
C LEU A 102 9.71 -6.20 -12.55
N THR A 103 9.27 -6.41 -13.79
CA THR A 103 9.70 -7.54 -14.64
C THR A 103 11.12 -7.37 -15.19
N SER A 104 11.73 -6.19 -15.10
CA SER A 104 13.12 -5.99 -15.54
C SER A 104 14.16 -6.56 -14.58
N ASN A 105 13.81 -6.99 -13.36
CA ASN A 105 14.69 -7.75 -12.48
C ASN A 105 13.86 -8.48 -11.39
N VAL A 106 13.46 -9.71 -11.70
CA VAL A 106 12.95 -10.79 -10.82
C VAL A 106 12.42 -10.38 -9.43
N LEU A 107 11.14 -10.02 -9.38
CA LEU A 107 10.36 -9.90 -8.14
C LEU A 107 9.08 -10.74 -8.28
N HIS A 108 8.81 -11.66 -7.35
CA HIS A 108 7.59 -12.46 -7.38
C HIS A 108 6.40 -11.64 -6.86
N MET A 109 5.53 -11.20 -7.77
CA MET A 109 4.29 -10.48 -7.48
C MET A 109 3.16 -11.45 -7.18
N LEU A 110 2.30 -11.09 -6.23
CA LEU A 110 1.07 -11.84 -5.99
C LEU A 110 -0.12 -10.87 -6.12
N SER A 111 -1.06 -11.21 -6.98
CA SER A 111 -2.23 -10.38 -7.25
C SER A 111 -3.26 -10.56 -6.13
N ILE A 112 -3.79 -9.46 -5.60
CA ILE A 112 -4.95 -9.48 -4.71
C ILE A 112 -6.19 -9.49 -5.62
N PRO A 113 -7.01 -10.55 -5.61
CA PRO A 113 -8.23 -10.56 -6.40
C PRO A 113 -9.22 -9.51 -5.86
N ASN A 114 -9.88 -8.83 -6.81
CA ASN A 114 -10.88 -7.79 -6.61
C ASN A 114 -12.14 -8.33 -5.92
#